data_AF-A0AAE3QQU2-F1
#
_entry.id   AF-A0AAE3QQU2-F1
#
_cell.length_a   1.000
_cell.length_b   1.000
_cell.length_c   1.000
_cell.angle_alpha   90.00
_cell.angle_beta   90.00
_cell.angle_gamma   90.00
#
_symmetry.space_group_name_H-M   'P 1'
#
loop_
_entity.id
_entity.type
_entity.pdbx_description
1 polymer ?
#
loop_
_entity_poly.entity_id
_entity_poly.type
_entity_poly.pdbx_seq_one_letter_code
_entity_poly.pdbx_strand_id
1 'polypeptide(L)'
;MAYNLHERYLQGETVQVWNEIVSLKERIFTPPFREDALQVVNTMVDRIVYNMELIYTELLAEGYVFDRQGGYGYQDRLGKSVFFQKSTADKIDLIVDFLIKLEPLGVPPLILTEIYKKFDMIDFRGYFSGLRSFLPLDPLYLYPMEEMIKWGVEYDFVKDTNYILFSPDEGFKADGYGETNYGVTISDKMVADGNLINYGVDITFVEYLRQAFRWGGFPNLKYIAKPKKESSNQTYYWGSRPAEDPSKWDVSKDMIDYQIIDIAVEIASKTLPI
;
A
#
# COMPACT_ATOMS: atom_id res chain seq x y z
N MET A 1 -16.44 -7.61 -31.12
CA MET A 1 -16.92 -7.86 -29.74
C MET A 1 -16.31 -6.79 -28.87
N ALA A 2 -17.13 -5.98 -28.20
CA ALA A 2 -16.61 -5.14 -27.13
C ALA A 2 -16.12 -6.08 -26.02
N TYR A 3 -14.89 -5.89 -25.57
CA TYR A 3 -14.47 -6.51 -24.31
C TYR A 3 -15.31 -5.85 -23.21
N ASN A 4 -15.73 -6.63 -22.22
CA ASN A 4 -16.64 -6.20 -21.14
C ASN A 4 -15.93 -6.26 -19.78
N LEU A 5 -14.66 -5.91 -19.75
CA LEU A 5 -13.80 -5.89 -18.55
C LEU A 5 -14.45 -5.02 -17.46
N HIS A 6 -14.92 -3.82 -17.80
CA HIS A 6 -15.54 -2.92 -16.82
C HIS A 6 -16.83 -3.49 -16.24
N GLU A 7 -17.71 -4.03 -17.09
CA GLU A 7 -18.96 -4.64 -16.64
C GLU A 7 -18.69 -5.82 -15.68
N ARG A 8 -17.76 -6.72 -16.04
CA ARG A 8 -17.35 -7.84 -15.19
C ARG A 8 -16.74 -7.38 -13.87
N TYR A 9 -15.93 -6.31 -13.91
CA TYR A 9 -15.34 -5.72 -12.72
C TYR A 9 -16.41 -5.15 -11.77
N LEU A 10 -17.45 -4.51 -12.32
CA LEU A 10 -18.59 -4.03 -11.54
C LEU A 10 -19.42 -5.17 -10.94
N GLN A 11 -19.48 -6.33 -11.62
CA GLN A 11 -20.14 -7.54 -11.14
C GLN A 11 -19.33 -8.33 -10.10
N GLY A 12 -18.12 -7.87 -9.76
CA GLY A 12 -17.32 -8.42 -8.66
C GLY A 12 -16.15 -9.31 -9.09
N GLU A 13 -15.89 -9.49 -10.39
CA GLU A 13 -14.72 -10.21 -10.89
C GLU A 13 -13.41 -9.38 -10.80
N THR A 14 -13.16 -8.70 -9.66
CA THR A 14 -12.11 -7.67 -9.57
C THR A 14 -10.71 -8.22 -9.81
N VAL A 15 -10.36 -9.33 -9.15
CA VAL A 15 -9.04 -9.98 -9.26
C VAL A 15 -8.85 -10.57 -10.66
N GLN A 16 -9.87 -11.26 -11.19
CA GLN A 16 -9.80 -11.91 -12.49
C GLN A 16 -9.63 -10.88 -13.61
N VAL A 17 -10.43 -9.81 -13.59
CA VAL A 17 -10.35 -8.73 -14.57
C VAL A 17 -9.02 -7.99 -14.46
N TRP A 18 -8.53 -7.70 -13.24
CA TRP A 18 -7.22 -7.06 -13.09
C TRP A 18 -6.08 -7.91 -13.65
N ASN A 19 -6.07 -9.21 -13.35
CA ASN A 19 -5.07 -10.13 -13.89
C ASN A 19 -5.13 -10.20 -15.42
N GLU A 20 -6.34 -10.14 -16.01
CA GLU A 20 -6.52 -10.06 -17.46
C GLU A 20 -5.91 -8.76 -18.02
N ILE A 21 -6.19 -7.60 -17.41
CA ILE A 21 -5.61 -6.31 -17.79
C ILE A 21 -4.07 -6.34 -17.72
N VAL A 22 -3.49 -6.85 -16.63
CA VAL A 22 -2.02 -6.97 -16.48
C VAL A 22 -1.45 -7.89 -17.57
N SER A 23 -2.12 -8.99 -17.90
CA SER A 23 -1.66 -9.95 -18.92
C SER A 23 -1.62 -9.38 -20.34
N LEU A 24 -2.43 -8.36 -20.62
CA LEU A 24 -2.51 -7.70 -21.92
C LEU A 24 -1.30 -6.79 -22.21
N LYS A 25 -0.49 -6.44 -21.20
CA LYS A 25 0.72 -5.60 -21.34
C LYS A 25 0.43 -4.31 -22.13
N GLU A 26 1.21 -3.98 -23.17
CA GLU A 26 1.04 -2.73 -23.92
C GLU A 26 -0.28 -2.70 -24.71
N ARG A 27 -0.93 -3.84 -24.94
CA ARG A 27 -2.19 -3.90 -25.71
C ARG A 27 -3.33 -3.18 -25.00
N ILE A 28 -3.27 -3.02 -23.69
CA ILE A 28 -4.28 -2.25 -22.93
C ILE A 28 -4.33 -0.78 -23.37
N PHE A 29 -3.33 -0.27 -24.07
CA PHE A 29 -3.30 1.12 -24.54
C PHE A 29 -3.80 1.28 -25.97
N THR A 30 -4.30 0.20 -26.58
CA THR A 30 -4.79 0.18 -27.96
C THR A 30 -6.25 -0.26 -28.04
N PRO A 31 -7.02 0.19 -29.04
CA PRO A 31 -8.35 -0.35 -29.30
C PRO A 31 -8.29 -1.87 -29.56
N PRO A 32 -9.29 -2.65 -29.12
CA PRO A 32 -10.51 -2.22 -28.43
C PRO A 32 -10.39 -2.13 -26.89
N PHE A 33 -9.22 -2.43 -26.30
CA PHE A 33 -9.08 -2.59 -24.85
C PHE A 33 -8.99 -1.28 -24.06
N ARG A 34 -8.44 -0.23 -24.69
CA ARG A 34 -8.06 1.02 -24.02
C ARG A 34 -9.16 1.65 -23.17
N GLU A 35 -10.33 1.84 -23.75
CA GLU A 35 -11.41 2.56 -23.08
C GLU A 35 -11.96 1.78 -21.88
N ASP A 36 -12.13 0.47 -22.06
CA ASP A 36 -12.67 -0.43 -21.04
C ASP A 36 -11.68 -0.67 -19.89
N ALA A 37 -10.39 -0.85 -20.22
CA ALA A 37 -9.33 -0.97 -19.21
C ALA A 37 -9.17 0.32 -18.37
N LEU A 38 -9.27 1.51 -19.00
CA LEU A 38 -9.24 2.78 -18.27
C LEU A 38 -10.45 2.95 -17.35
N GLN A 39 -11.64 2.47 -17.75
CA GLN A 39 -12.82 2.47 -16.87
C GLN A 39 -12.65 1.56 -15.66
N VAL A 40 -12.03 0.38 -15.84
CA VAL A 40 -11.65 -0.50 -14.71
C VAL A 40 -10.67 0.21 -13.78
N VAL A 41 -9.61 0.81 -14.31
CA VAL A 41 -8.60 1.52 -13.50
C VAL A 41 -9.25 2.67 -12.73
N ASN A 42 -10.07 3.50 -13.38
CA ASN A 42 -10.77 4.60 -12.69
C ASN A 42 -11.68 4.09 -11.56
N THR A 43 -12.44 3.02 -11.82
CA THR A 43 -13.30 2.40 -10.81
C THR A 43 -12.49 1.83 -9.65
N MET A 44 -11.36 1.18 -9.93
CA MET A 44 -10.44 0.66 -8.93
C MET A 44 -9.89 1.78 -8.06
N VAL A 45 -9.40 2.87 -8.67
CA VAL A 45 -8.88 4.02 -7.95
C VAL A 45 -9.94 4.67 -7.08
N ASP A 46 -11.18 4.82 -7.55
CA ASP A 46 -12.26 5.37 -6.74
C ASP A 46 -12.58 4.46 -5.52
N ARG A 47 -12.50 3.13 -5.68
CA ARG A 47 -12.61 2.19 -4.54
C ARG A 47 -11.42 2.25 -3.59
N ILE A 48 -10.20 2.42 -4.10
CA ILE A 48 -8.98 2.62 -3.29
C ILE A 48 -9.15 3.85 -2.39
N VAL A 49 -9.58 4.98 -2.96
CA VAL A 49 -9.82 6.23 -2.22
C VAL A 49 -10.90 6.03 -1.16
N TYR A 50 -12.03 5.41 -1.53
CA TYR A 50 -13.09 5.10 -0.58
C TYR A 50 -12.59 4.24 0.59
N ASN A 51 -11.83 3.17 0.31
CA ASN A 51 -11.30 2.28 1.33
C ASN A 51 -10.36 3.00 2.29
N MET A 52 -9.51 3.89 1.79
CA MET A 52 -8.60 4.68 2.61
C MET A 52 -9.36 5.65 3.53
N GLU A 53 -10.38 6.36 3.00
CA GLU A 53 -11.25 7.26 3.79
C GLU A 53 -11.98 6.49 4.90
N LEU A 54 -12.52 5.31 4.56
CA LEU A 54 -13.20 4.41 5.48
C LEU A 54 -12.25 3.94 6.58
N ILE A 55 -11.09 3.37 6.21
CA ILE A 55 -10.10 2.87 7.19
C ILE A 55 -9.67 3.99 8.13
N TYR A 56 -9.34 5.17 7.60
CA TYR A 56 -8.96 6.31 8.43
C TYR A 56 -10.04 6.66 9.46
N THR A 57 -11.31 6.70 9.04
CA THR A 57 -12.44 7.04 9.91
C THR A 57 -12.67 5.99 10.99
N GLU A 58 -12.63 4.71 10.60
CA GLU A 58 -12.85 3.59 11.52
C GLU A 58 -11.70 3.46 12.53
N LEU A 59 -10.45 3.64 12.09
CA LEU A 59 -9.30 3.65 13.01
C LEU A 59 -9.45 4.70 14.11
N LEU A 60 -9.91 5.92 13.78
CA LEU A 60 -10.18 6.95 14.79
C LEU A 60 -11.29 6.51 15.76
N ALA A 61 -12.34 5.85 15.27
CA ALA A 61 -13.44 5.35 16.10
C ALA A 61 -12.98 4.27 17.08
N GLU A 62 -12.01 3.45 16.67
CA GLU A 62 -11.39 2.38 17.48
C GLU A 62 -10.24 2.88 18.37
N GLY A 63 -10.08 4.21 18.50
CA GLY A 63 -9.08 4.80 19.40
C GLY A 63 -7.64 4.75 18.88
N TYR A 64 -7.45 4.57 17.57
CA TYR A 64 -6.16 4.73 16.91
C TYR A 64 -5.72 6.20 16.93
N VAL A 65 -4.47 6.42 17.29
CA VAL A 65 -3.82 7.73 17.35
C VAL A 65 -2.76 7.77 16.26
N PHE A 66 -3.02 8.56 15.22
CA PHE A 66 -2.05 8.80 14.15
C PHE A 66 -0.83 9.56 14.67
N ASP A 67 0.37 9.09 14.29
CA ASP A 67 1.62 9.65 14.78
C ASP A 67 1.89 11.03 14.18
N ARG A 68 2.11 12.01 15.04
CA ARG A 68 2.42 13.39 14.65
C ARG A 68 3.93 13.62 14.48
N GLN A 69 4.78 12.69 14.91
CA GLN A 69 6.20 12.94 15.17
C GLN A 69 7.19 12.31 14.20
N GLY A 70 6.77 11.45 13.27
CA GLY A 70 7.69 10.78 12.36
C GLY A 70 8.28 11.66 11.25
N GLY A 71 9.09 12.69 11.57
CA GLY A 71 10.14 13.38 10.78
C GLY A 71 9.78 14.05 9.45
N TYR A 72 8.68 13.63 8.84
CA TYR A 72 8.14 13.98 7.53
C TYR A 72 6.64 14.26 7.65
N GLY A 73 6.18 14.67 8.84
CA GLY A 73 4.79 15.03 9.08
C GLY A 73 4.42 16.18 8.15
N TYR A 74 3.78 15.86 7.03
CA TYR A 74 3.26 16.85 6.11
C TYR A 74 2.16 17.59 6.85
N GLN A 75 2.44 18.86 7.06
CA GLN A 75 1.46 19.78 7.60
C GLN A 75 0.70 20.39 6.42
N ASP A 76 -0.60 20.57 6.57
CA ASP A 76 -1.34 21.42 5.64
C ASP A 76 -0.79 22.86 5.68
N ARG A 77 -1.33 23.73 4.83
CA ARG A 77 -0.96 25.15 4.78
C ARG A 77 -1.20 25.92 6.09
N LEU A 78 -1.90 25.31 7.06
CA LEU A 78 -2.21 25.85 8.37
C LEU A 78 -1.38 25.22 9.50
N GLY A 79 -0.43 24.32 9.17
CA GLY A 79 0.43 23.68 10.16
C GLY A 79 -0.18 22.42 10.80
N LYS A 80 -1.32 21.92 10.31
CA LYS A 80 -1.99 20.74 10.88
C LYS A 80 -1.49 19.46 10.23
N SER A 81 -1.17 18.45 11.03
CA SER A 81 -0.80 17.12 10.53
C SER A 81 -1.89 16.54 9.64
N VAL A 82 -1.50 16.12 8.44
CA VAL A 82 -2.37 15.45 7.46
C VAL A 82 -1.93 14.00 7.35
N PHE A 83 -2.86 13.08 7.57
CA PHE A 83 -2.63 11.63 7.51
C PHE A 83 -3.28 10.99 6.30
N PHE A 84 -4.30 11.66 5.78
CA PHE A 84 -4.97 11.34 4.54
C PHE A 84 -5.49 12.63 3.93
N GLN A 85 -5.17 12.85 2.65
CA GLN A 85 -5.71 13.99 1.91
C GLN A 85 -6.06 13.58 0.49
N LYS A 86 -7.36 13.55 0.22
CA LYS A 86 -7.87 13.50 -1.14
C LYS A 86 -7.52 14.79 -1.86
N SER A 87 -7.05 14.67 -3.09
CA SER A 87 -6.74 15.84 -3.89
C SER A 87 -8.02 16.57 -4.29
N THR A 88 -8.01 17.89 -4.15
CA THR A 88 -9.10 18.79 -4.56
C THR A 88 -8.75 19.61 -5.80
N ALA A 89 -7.52 19.47 -6.30
CA ALA A 89 -6.99 20.22 -7.43
C ALA A 89 -6.76 19.30 -8.62
N ASP A 90 -6.83 19.87 -9.82
CA ASP A 90 -6.28 19.22 -11.00
C ASP A 90 -4.75 19.13 -10.84
N LYS A 91 -4.23 17.90 -10.93
CA LYS A 91 -2.83 17.57 -10.71
C LYS A 91 -2.07 17.30 -12.00
N ILE A 92 -2.64 17.61 -13.16
CA ILE A 92 -1.99 17.33 -14.45
C ILE A 92 -0.55 17.85 -14.48
N ASP A 93 -0.29 19.09 -14.06
CA ASP A 93 1.05 19.67 -14.09
C ASP A 93 2.04 18.93 -13.17
N LEU A 94 1.59 18.53 -11.97
CA LEU A 94 2.42 17.79 -11.02
C LEU A 94 2.71 16.37 -11.50
N ILE A 95 1.72 15.71 -12.11
CA ILE A 95 1.88 14.38 -12.71
C ILE A 95 2.82 14.45 -13.92
N VAL A 96 2.70 15.49 -14.75
CA VAL A 96 3.60 15.70 -15.88
C VAL A 96 5.04 15.92 -15.39
N ASP A 97 5.25 16.79 -14.39
CA ASP A 97 6.56 17.00 -13.78
C ASP A 97 7.13 15.70 -13.18
N PHE A 98 6.30 14.93 -12.47
CA PHE A 98 6.66 13.62 -11.93
C PHE A 98 7.12 12.66 -13.03
N LEU A 99 6.35 12.54 -14.13
CA LEU A 99 6.70 11.67 -15.26
C LEU A 99 7.97 12.12 -15.97
N ILE A 100 8.18 13.43 -16.16
CA ILE A 100 9.40 13.98 -16.78
C ILE A 100 10.62 13.64 -15.92
N LYS A 101 10.52 13.81 -14.60
CA LYS A 101 11.63 13.53 -13.68
C LYS A 101 11.95 12.04 -13.57
N LEU A 102 10.97 11.17 -13.75
CA LEU A 102 11.15 9.72 -13.76
C LEU A 102 11.59 9.16 -15.12
N GLU A 103 11.45 9.90 -16.21
CA GLU A 103 11.82 9.43 -17.58
C GLU A 103 13.19 8.73 -17.64
N PRO A 104 14.27 9.22 -16.99
CA PRO A 104 15.57 8.55 -17.05
C PRO A 104 15.61 7.16 -16.39
N LEU A 105 14.69 6.90 -15.48
CA LEU A 105 14.58 5.64 -14.74
C LEU A 105 13.60 4.67 -15.44
N GLY A 106 12.55 5.22 -16.05
CA GLY A 106 11.53 4.47 -16.79
C GLY A 106 10.12 5.01 -16.56
N VAL A 107 9.15 4.32 -17.15
CA VAL A 107 7.72 4.63 -17.06
C VAL A 107 7.12 3.93 -15.84
N PRO A 108 6.51 4.67 -14.90
CA PRO A 108 5.80 4.06 -13.78
C PRO A 108 4.54 3.32 -14.24
N PRO A 109 4.06 2.33 -13.45
CA PRO A 109 2.80 1.66 -13.76
C PRO A 109 1.61 2.62 -13.81
N LEU A 110 0.66 2.35 -14.71
CA LEU A 110 -0.55 3.14 -14.89
C LEU A 110 -1.28 3.33 -13.56
N ILE A 111 -1.53 2.24 -12.83
CA ILE A 111 -2.29 2.31 -11.57
C ILE A 111 -1.68 3.29 -10.57
N LEU A 112 -0.35 3.33 -10.46
CA LEU A 112 0.33 4.21 -9.54
C LEU A 112 0.04 5.68 -9.88
N THR A 113 0.22 6.04 -11.16
CA THR A 113 -0.02 7.41 -11.63
C THR A 113 -1.49 7.82 -11.50
N GLU A 114 -2.44 6.91 -11.75
CA GLU A 114 -3.87 7.19 -11.60
C GLU A 114 -4.28 7.37 -10.13
N ILE A 115 -3.69 6.61 -9.19
CA ILE A 115 -3.96 6.83 -7.76
C ILE A 115 -3.43 8.21 -7.34
N TYR A 116 -2.21 8.60 -7.73
CA TYR A 116 -1.64 9.91 -7.33
C TYR A 116 -2.35 11.14 -7.90
N LYS A 117 -3.21 10.98 -8.91
CA LYS A 117 -4.15 12.04 -9.32
C LYS A 117 -5.24 12.32 -8.27
N LYS A 118 -5.49 11.39 -7.34
CA LYS A 118 -6.62 11.45 -6.41
C LYS A 118 -6.24 11.69 -4.95
N PHE A 119 -4.97 11.54 -4.56
CA PHE A 119 -4.52 11.83 -3.20
C PHE A 119 -3.20 12.61 -3.19
N ASP A 120 -2.98 13.38 -2.12
CA ASP A 120 -1.74 14.13 -1.85
C ASP A 120 -0.80 13.31 -0.95
N MET A 121 -1.35 12.65 0.06
CA MET A 121 -0.59 11.91 1.06
C MET A 121 -1.43 10.80 1.70
N ILE A 122 -0.75 9.71 2.06
CA ILE A 122 -1.28 8.66 2.93
C ILE A 122 -0.21 8.31 3.95
N ASP A 123 -0.52 8.49 5.24
CA ASP A 123 0.33 8.15 6.36
C ASP A 123 -0.53 7.62 7.50
N PHE A 124 -0.72 6.31 7.56
CA PHE A 124 -1.47 5.67 8.64
C PHE A 124 -0.58 5.27 9.82
N ARG A 125 0.65 5.78 9.92
CA ARG A 125 1.49 5.53 11.10
C ARG A 125 0.81 6.05 12.35
N GLY A 126 1.01 5.35 13.45
CA GLY A 126 0.29 5.60 14.69
C GLY A 126 0.26 4.38 15.59
N TYR A 127 -0.61 4.43 16.58
CA TYR A 127 -0.78 3.37 17.56
C TYR A 127 -2.20 3.36 18.12
N PHE A 128 -2.67 2.20 18.54
CA PHE A 128 -3.92 2.08 19.30
C PHE A 128 -3.70 2.53 20.75
N SER A 129 -4.53 3.44 21.24
CA SER A 129 -4.44 3.87 22.64
C SER A 129 -4.77 2.71 23.57
N GLY A 130 -3.78 2.25 24.35
CA GLY A 130 -3.96 1.15 25.31
C GLY A 130 -3.74 -0.26 24.73
N LEU A 131 -3.48 -0.38 23.42
CA LEU A 131 -3.04 -1.63 22.81
C LEU A 131 -1.60 -1.48 22.31
N ARG A 132 -0.75 -2.46 22.61
CA ARG A 132 0.62 -2.51 22.12
C ARG A 132 0.84 -3.80 21.34
N SER A 133 1.00 -3.67 20.03
CA SER A 133 1.48 -4.76 19.19
C SER A 133 2.96 -5.03 19.49
N PHE A 134 3.35 -6.30 19.50
CA PHE A 134 4.76 -6.70 19.62
C PHE A 134 5.46 -6.83 18.27
N LEU A 135 4.69 -6.72 17.19
CA LEU A 135 5.14 -6.82 15.81
C LEU A 135 4.84 -5.52 15.06
N PRO A 136 5.69 -5.15 14.08
CA PRO A 136 5.43 -3.99 13.24
C PRO A 136 4.18 -4.26 12.39
N LEU A 137 3.13 -3.48 12.63
CA LEU A 137 1.85 -3.61 11.94
C LEU A 137 1.91 -3.21 10.45
N ASP A 138 2.98 -2.50 10.07
CA ASP A 138 3.22 -1.96 8.74
C ASP A 138 2.04 -1.11 8.22
N PRO A 139 1.61 -0.07 8.95
CA PRO A 139 0.47 0.75 8.55
C PRO A 139 0.64 1.31 7.14
N LEU A 140 -0.46 1.36 6.39
CA LEU A 140 -0.48 1.86 5.01
C LEU A 140 0.09 3.28 4.95
N TYR A 141 1.14 3.43 4.16
CA TYR A 141 1.80 4.71 3.93
C TYR A 141 2.19 4.76 2.46
N LEU A 142 1.92 5.86 1.78
CA LEU A 142 2.44 6.17 0.45
C LEU A 142 3.12 7.54 0.51
N TYR A 143 4.38 7.62 0.07
CA TYR A 143 5.10 8.89 -0.04
C TYR A 143 4.30 9.89 -0.89
N PRO A 144 4.28 11.17 -0.52
CA PRO A 144 3.91 12.22 -1.47
C PRO A 144 4.78 12.14 -2.74
N MET A 145 4.24 12.56 -3.88
CA MET A 145 4.98 12.48 -5.16
C MET A 145 6.32 13.22 -5.10
N GLU A 146 6.38 14.35 -4.39
CA GLU A 146 7.61 15.11 -4.22
C GLU A 146 8.68 14.32 -3.48
N GLU A 147 8.28 13.55 -2.45
CA GLU A 147 9.20 12.66 -1.73
C GLU A 147 9.62 11.48 -2.61
N MET A 148 8.72 10.89 -3.41
CA MET A 148 9.10 9.86 -4.37
C MET A 148 10.14 10.34 -5.39
N ILE A 149 10.01 11.57 -5.87
CA ILE A 149 11.00 12.22 -6.75
C ILE A 149 12.33 12.36 -6.03
N LYS A 150 12.33 12.93 -4.81
CA LYS A 150 13.55 13.09 -4.02
C LYS A 150 14.25 11.75 -3.84
N TRP A 151 13.52 10.75 -3.35
CA TRP A 151 14.03 9.40 -3.15
C TRP A 151 14.53 8.78 -4.43
N GLY A 152 13.73 8.76 -5.51
CA GLY A 152 14.04 8.06 -6.76
C GLY A 152 15.07 8.73 -7.66
N VAL A 153 15.12 10.07 -7.67
CA VAL A 153 15.88 10.85 -8.67
C VAL A 153 17.04 11.62 -8.03
N GLU A 154 16.85 12.18 -6.83
CA GLU A 154 17.85 13.06 -6.22
C GLU A 154 18.89 12.29 -5.38
N TYR A 155 18.53 11.12 -4.84
CA TYR A 155 19.47 10.29 -4.10
C TYR A 155 20.13 9.21 -4.96
N ASP A 156 21.46 9.16 -4.92
CA ASP A 156 22.28 8.28 -5.77
C ASP A 156 22.09 6.75 -5.51
N PHE A 157 21.45 6.33 -4.42
CA PHE A 157 21.35 4.89 -4.09
C PHE A 157 20.26 4.12 -4.85
N VAL A 158 19.36 4.81 -5.55
CA VAL A 158 18.38 4.22 -6.49
C VAL A 158 18.69 4.56 -7.94
N LYS A 159 19.76 5.31 -8.17
CA LYS A 159 20.34 5.54 -9.49
C LYS A 159 20.73 4.18 -10.09
N ASP A 160 20.35 3.96 -11.34
CA ASP A 160 20.52 2.69 -12.06
C ASP A 160 19.65 1.51 -11.57
N THR A 161 18.62 1.78 -10.76
CA THR A 161 17.58 0.78 -10.45
C THR A 161 16.40 0.86 -11.40
N ASN A 162 15.64 -0.23 -11.50
CA ASN A 162 14.41 -0.32 -12.30
C ASN A 162 13.15 -0.23 -11.43
N TYR A 163 13.18 0.56 -10.35
CA TYR A 163 12.03 0.78 -9.49
C TYR A 163 12.05 2.19 -8.87
N ILE A 164 10.90 2.61 -8.36
CA ILE A 164 10.76 3.84 -7.57
C ILE A 164 10.27 3.50 -6.17
N LEU A 165 10.81 4.19 -5.17
CA LEU A 165 10.38 4.04 -3.78
C LEU A 165 9.05 4.75 -3.56
N PHE A 166 8.09 4.05 -2.97
CA PHE A 166 6.74 4.58 -2.74
C PHE A 166 6.34 4.56 -1.26
N SER A 167 7.07 3.86 -0.40
CA SER A 167 6.77 3.75 1.03
C SER A 167 8.03 3.41 1.83
N PRO A 168 8.15 3.86 3.10
CA PRO A 168 9.11 3.27 4.02
C PRO A 168 8.80 1.79 4.28
N ASP A 169 9.77 1.05 4.83
CA ASP A 169 9.52 -0.31 5.34
C ASP A 169 8.73 -0.31 6.66
N GLU A 170 8.37 -1.51 7.12
CA GLU A 170 7.62 -1.73 8.36
C GLU A 170 8.39 -1.29 9.61
N GLY A 171 9.72 -1.38 9.59
CA GLY A 171 10.58 -1.01 10.71
C GLY A 171 10.64 0.50 10.92
N PHE A 172 10.73 1.25 9.83
CA PHE A 172 10.69 2.70 9.85
C PHE A 172 9.32 3.22 10.28
N LYS A 173 8.24 2.55 9.86
CA LYS A 173 6.86 2.90 10.24
C LYS A 173 6.54 2.62 11.72
N ALA A 174 7.16 1.61 12.32
CA ALA A 174 6.92 1.25 13.70
C ALA A 174 7.67 2.16 14.68
N ASP A 175 9.01 2.21 14.58
CA ASP A 175 9.86 2.85 15.59
C ASP A 175 10.99 3.71 14.97
N GLY A 176 10.98 3.92 13.65
CA GLY A 176 11.96 4.77 12.95
C GLY A 176 13.32 4.11 12.68
N TYR A 177 13.47 2.80 12.90
CA TYR A 177 14.71 2.04 12.72
C TYR A 177 14.75 1.20 11.43
N GLY A 178 13.99 1.58 10.41
CA GLY A 178 14.01 0.87 9.12
C GLY A 178 15.24 1.21 8.29
N GLU A 179 15.73 0.20 7.58
CA GLU A 179 16.92 0.30 6.71
C GLU A 179 16.55 0.17 5.22
N THR A 180 15.30 -0.19 4.92
CA THR A 180 14.83 -0.44 3.56
C THR A 180 13.54 0.34 3.27
N ASN A 181 13.28 0.58 1.98
CA ASN A 181 12.06 1.22 1.51
C ASN A 181 11.38 0.29 0.51
N TYR A 182 10.05 0.29 0.51
CA TYR A 182 9.29 -0.45 -0.48
C TYR A 182 9.31 0.29 -1.82
N GLY A 183 9.58 -0.48 -2.88
CA GLY A 183 9.63 0.02 -4.24
C GLY A 183 8.58 -0.63 -5.13
N VAL A 184 8.30 0.00 -6.25
CA VAL A 184 7.51 -0.57 -7.34
C VAL A 184 8.30 -0.48 -8.64
N THR A 185 8.36 -1.58 -9.38
CA THR A 185 9.11 -1.62 -10.63
C THR A 185 8.57 -0.63 -11.66
N ILE A 186 9.48 -0.01 -12.39
CA ILE A 186 9.21 0.80 -13.57
C ILE A 186 9.77 0.08 -14.81
N SER A 187 9.27 0.43 -16.00
CA SER A 187 9.67 -0.23 -17.24
C SER A 187 9.94 0.76 -18.37
N ASP A 188 10.61 0.29 -19.42
CA ASP A 188 10.80 1.06 -20.66
C ASP A 188 9.49 1.39 -21.39
N LYS A 189 8.42 0.65 -21.06
CA LYS A 189 7.09 0.80 -21.62
C LYS A 189 6.06 0.98 -20.52
N MET A 190 4.91 1.55 -20.88
CA MET A 190 3.79 1.65 -19.95
C MET A 190 3.20 0.25 -19.70
N VAL A 191 2.89 -0.03 -18.44
CA VAL A 191 2.26 -1.27 -17.96
C VAL A 191 1.13 -0.94 -16.99
N ALA A 192 0.20 -1.87 -16.74
CA ALA A 192 -0.91 -1.63 -15.83
C ALA A 192 -0.48 -1.55 -14.35
N ASP A 193 0.41 -2.46 -13.94
CA ASP A 193 0.84 -2.70 -12.57
C ASP A 193 2.35 -2.99 -12.54
N GLY A 194 2.96 -2.85 -11.36
CA GLY A 194 4.39 -3.11 -11.14
C GLY A 194 4.60 -4.13 -10.01
N ASN A 195 5.72 -4.85 -10.06
CA ASN A 195 6.12 -5.73 -8.98
C ASN A 195 6.62 -4.90 -7.79
N LEU A 196 6.34 -5.40 -6.59
CA LEU A 196 6.86 -4.82 -5.35
C LEU A 196 8.31 -5.22 -5.12
N ILE A 197 9.09 -4.29 -4.61
CA ILE A 197 10.50 -4.46 -4.27
C ILE A 197 10.66 -4.24 -2.76
N ASN A 198 11.54 -5.02 -2.13
CA ASN A 198 11.88 -4.97 -0.71
C ASN A 198 10.74 -5.27 0.30
N TYR A 199 9.65 -5.91 -0.15
CA TYR A 199 8.55 -6.33 0.75
C TYR A 199 8.70 -7.79 1.26
N GLY A 200 9.70 -8.53 0.76
CA GLY A 200 9.99 -9.90 1.19
C GLY A 200 9.11 -10.99 0.57
N VAL A 201 8.13 -10.64 -0.29
CA VAL A 201 7.35 -11.59 -1.10
C VAL A 201 7.10 -11.04 -2.51
N ASP A 202 7.03 -11.95 -3.48
CA ASP A 202 6.79 -11.62 -4.89
C ASP A 202 5.30 -11.33 -5.12
N ILE A 203 4.91 -10.06 -5.05
CA ILE A 203 3.56 -9.58 -5.34
C ILE A 203 3.60 -8.30 -6.16
N THR A 204 2.47 -7.90 -6.74
CA THR A 204 2.33 -6.60 -7.41
C THR A 204 1.90 -5.51 -6.43
N PHE A 205 1.97 -4.26 -6.88
CA PHE A 205 1.52 -3.10 -6.11
C PHE A 205 0.02 -3.15 -5.78
N VAL A 206 -0.83 -3.55 -6.72
CA VAL A 206 -2.27 -3.73 -6.43
C VAL A 206 -2.50 -4.85 -5.42
N GLU A 207 -1.72 -5.94 -5.49
CA GLU A 207 -1.85 -7.03 -4.52
C GLU A 207 -1.41 -6.61 -3.11
N TYR A 208 -0.43 -5.71 -2.99
CA TYR A 208 -0.10 -5.07 -1.71
C TYR A 208 -1.27 -4.25 -1.16
N LEU A 209 -1.92 -3.42 -2.00
CA LEU A 209 -3.09 -2.64 -1.58
C LEU A 209 -4.26 -3.54 -1.16
N ARG A 210 -4.52 -4.63 -1.89
CA ARG A 210 -5.52 -5.65 -1.51
C ARG A 210 -5.22 -6.23 -0.14
N GLN A 211 -3.96 -6.56 0.14
CA GLN A 211 -3.55 -7.06 1.44
C GLN A 211 -3.73 -6.02 2.54
N ALA A 212 -3.34 -4.76 2.29
CA ALA A 212 -3.55 -3.69 3.25
C ALA A 212 -5.05 -3.53 3.58
N PHE A 213 -5.93 -3.49 2.57
CA PHE A 213 -7.38 -3.36 2.78
C PHE A 213 -8.02 -4.56 3.45
N ARG A 214 -7.55 -5.78 3.14
CA ARG A 214 -7.97 -7.01 3.81
C ARG A 214 -7.65 -7.02 5.32
N TRP A 215 -6.71 -6.20 5.74
CA TRP A 215 -6.26 -6.09 7.13
C TRP A 215 -6.41 -4.68 7.69
N GLY A 216 -7.45 -3.95 7.28
CA GLY A 216 -7.81 -2.66 7.88
C GLY A 216 -6.69 -1.61 7.81
N GLY A 217 -5.82 -1.69 6.81
CA GLY A 217 -4.66 -0.82 6.64
C GLY A 217 -3.32 -1.38 7.17
N PHE A 218 -3.29 -2.60 7.71
CA PHE A 218 -2.10 -3.21 8.32
C PHE A 218 -1.71 -4.53 7.62
N PRO A 219 -1.09 -4.49 6.42
CA PRO A 219 -0.75 -5.66 5.61
C PRO A 219 0.00 -6.78 6.36
N ASN A 220 0.82 -6.45 7.37
CA ASN A 220 1.57 -7.45 8.14
C ASN A 220 0.73 -8.30 9.08
N LEU A 221 -0.52 -7.91 9.40
CA LEU A 221 -1.43 -8.72 10.22
C LEU A 221 -1.70 -10.10 9.60
N LYS A 222 -1.57 -10.25 8.27
CA LYS A 222 -1.67 -11.55 7.58
C LYS A 222 -0.70 -12.61 8.11
N TYR A 223 0.45 -12.19 8.63
CA TYR A 223 1.47 -13.08 9.18
C TYR A 223 1.18 -13.44 10.64
N ILE A 224 0.48 -12.57 11.36
CA ILE A 224 0.08 -12.74 12.76
C ILE A 224 -1.18 -13.59 12.87
N ALA A 225 -2.16 -13.35 12.01
CA ALA A 225 -3.47 -14.00 12.02
C ALA A 225 -3.47 -15.45 11.49
N LYS A 226 -2.31 -16.05 11.20
CA LYS A 226 -2.26 -17.46 10.79
C LYS A 226 -2.78 -18.32 11.96
N PRO A 227 -3.72 -19.26 11.70
CA PRO A 227 -4.21 -20.13 12.76
C PRO A 227 -3.03 -20.92 13.35
N LYS A 228 -3.07 -21.16 14.68
CA LYS A 228 -2.25 -22.17 15.35
C LYS A 228 -2.43 -23.48 14.60
N LYS A 229 -1.52 -23.84 13.69
CA LYS A 229 -1.44 -25.22 13.20
C LYS A 229 -0.92 -26.05 14.38
N GLU A 230 -1.72 -27.05 14.75
CA GLU A 230 -1.29 -28.10 15.67
C GLU A 230 0.10 -28.61 15.27
N SER A 231 0.99 -28.60 16.26
CA SER A 231 2.32 -29.22 16.36
C SER A 231 2.86 -29.93 15.11
N SER A 232 3.95 -29.41 14.52
CA SER A 232 5.24 -30.10 14.44
C SER A 232 6.26 -29.27 13.63
N ASN A 233 7.32 -28.81 14.31
CA ASN A 233 8.64 -28.49 13.76
C ASN A 233 8.72 -27.78 12.39
N GLN A 234 8.16 -26.58 12.28
CA GLN A 234 8.63 -25.60 11.32
C GLN A 234 8.99 -24.31 12.05
N THR A 235 10.29 -24.10 12.20
CA THR A 235 10.89 -22.83 12.63
C THR A 235 10.59 -21.79 11.57
N TYR A 236 9.85 -20.75 11.96
CA TYR A 236 9.70 -19.53 11.18
C TYR A 236 11.04 -18.80 11.18
N TYR A 237 11.68 -18.67 10.01
CA TYR A 237 12.83 -17.80 9.85
C TYR A 237 12.35 -16.35 9.81
N TRP A 238 12.44 -15.69 10.96
CA TRP A 238 12.42 -14.24 11.05
C TRP A 238 13.85 -13.75 10.76
N GLY A 239 14.00 -12.78 9.86
CA GLY A 239 15.20 -11.97 9.86
C GLY A 239 15.35 -11.33 11.24
N SER A 240 16.40 -11.70 11.97
CA SER A 240 16.98 -10.94 13.09
C SER A 240 16.38 -11.05 14.50
N ARG A 241 15.42 -11.94 14.82
CA ARG A 241 15.20 -12.33 16.23
C ARG A 241 15.76 -13.73 16.51
N PRO A 242 16.68 -13.89 17.49
CA PRO A 242 17.19 -15.20 17.85
C PRO A 242 16.02 -16.10 18.25
N ALA A 243 16.09 -17.37 17.86
CA ALA A 243 15.08 -18.39 18.15
C ALA A 243 14.88 -18.54 19.66
N GLU A 244 13.96 -17.78 20.24
CA GLU A 244 13.58 -17.91 21.65
C GLU A 244 12.46 -18.94 21.84
N ASP A 245 12.56 -19.64 22.97
CA ASP A 245 11.66 -20.70 23.42
C ASP A 245 10.18 -20.24 23.49
N PRO A 246 9.26 -20.90 22.76
CA PRO A 246 7.82 -20.59 22.78
C PRO A 246 7.17 -20.62 24.17
N SER A 247 7.77 -21.31 25.16
CA SER A 247 7.27 -21.30 26.54
C SER A 247 7.49 -19.97 27.28
N LYS A 248 8.27 -19.05 26.68
CA LYS A 248 8.49 -17.68 27.17
C LYS A 248 7.51 -16.65 26.60
N TRP A 249 6.60 -17.06 25.72
CA TRP A 249 5.61 -16.15 25.16
C TRP A 249 4.57 -15.81 26.22
N ASP A 250 4.39 -14.52 26.46
CA ASP A 250 3.47 -14.00 27.46
C ASP A 250 2.06 -13.93 26.85
N VAL A 251 1.17 -14.81 27.30
CA VAL A 251 -0.20 -14.96 26.77
C VAL A 251 -0.99 -13.65 26.82
N SER A 252 -0.66 -12.73 27.74
CA SER A 252 -1.30 -11.41 27.80
C SER A 252 -0.98 -10.52 26.59
N LYS A 253 0.21 -10.73 26.00
CA LYS A 253 0.69 -10.03 24.81
C LYS A 253 0.02 -10.57 23.55
N ASP A 254 -0.12 -11.89 23.46
CA ASP A 254 -0.82 -12.55 22.37
C ASP A 254 -2.29 -12.10 22.30
N MET A 255 -2.96 -11.87 23.45
CA MET A 255 -4.34 -11.37 23.49
C MET A 255 -4.52 -9.96 22.93
N ILE A 256 -3.49 -9.10 22.99
CA ILE A 256 -3.55 -7.75 22.45
C ILE A 256 -3.50 -7.76 20.93
N ASP A 257 -2.66 -8.61 20.34
CA ASP A 257 -2.57 -8.76 18.88
C ASP A 257 -3.91 -9.30 18.30
N TYR A 258 -4.62 -10.17 19.04
CA TYR A 258 -5.95 -10.62 18.63
C TYR A 258 -7.00 -9.50 18.60
N GLN A 259 -6.97 -8.55 19.54
CA GLN A 259 -7.88 -7.40 19.52
C GLN A 259 -7.63 -6.50 18.31
N ILE A 260 -6.35 -6.27 17.95
CA ILE A 260 -6.00 -5.51 16.74
C ILE A 260 -6.46 -6.26 15.49
N ILE A 261 -6.33 -7.58 15.46
CA ILE A 261 -6.85 -8.41 14.36
C ILE A 261 -8.37 -8.30 14.24
N ASP A 262 -9.10 -8.38 15.34
CA ASP A 262 -10.57 -8.28 15.33
C ASP A 262 -11.04 -6.92 14.79
N ILE A 263 -10.41 -5.83 15.26
CA ILE A 263 -10.62 -4.48 14.72
C ILE A 263 -10.34 -4.44 13.22
N ALA A 264 -9.17 -4.94 12.79
CA ALA A 264 -8.76 -4.92 11.40
C ALA A 264 -9.72 -5.71 10.48
N VAL A 265 -10.22 -6.87 10.95
CA VAL A 265 -11.19 -7.69 10.23
C VAL A 265 -12.55 -6.99 10.14
N GLU A 266 -12.99 -6.32 11.21
CA GLU A 266 -14.21 -5.52 11.18
C GLU A 266 -14.10 -4.39 10.16
N ILE A 267 -13.02 -3.62 10.18
CA ILE A 267 -12.77 -2.54 9.21
C ILE A 267 -12.73 -3.11 7.79
N ALA A 268 -11.99 -4.20 7.56
CA ALA A 268 -11.86 -4.83 6.26
C ALA A 268 -13.21 -5.29 5.68
N SER A 269 -14.14 -5.75 6.53
CA SER A 269 -15.49 -6.18 6.10
C SER A 269 -16.33 -5.07 5.46
N LYS A 270 -15.98 -3.81 5.73
CA LYS A 270 -16.64 -2.61 5.21
C LYS A 270 -15.99 -2.10 3.91
N THR A 271 -14.80 -2.61 3.56
CA THR A 271 -14.05 -2.17 2.35
C THR A 271 -14.65 -2.74 1.05
N LEU A 272 -14.45 -2.01 -0.05
CA LEU A 272 -14.82 -2.44 -1.39
C LEU A 272 -13.69 -3.26 -2.02
N PRO A 273 -13.99 -4.35 -2.76
CA PRO A 273 -12.99 -5.14 -3.45
C PRO A 273 -12.35 -4.34 -4.60
N ILE A 274 -11.03 -4.49 -4.74
CA ILE A 274 -10.23 -3.95 -5.84
C ILE A 274 -9.53 -5.08 -6.61
#